data_AF-A0A7W0HA79-F1
#
_entry.id   AF-A0A7W0HA79-F1
#
_cell.length_a   1.000
_cell.length_b   1.000
_cell.length_c   1.000
_cell.angle_alpha   90.00
_cell.angle_beta   90.00
_cell.angle_gamma   90.00
#
_symmetry.space_group_name_H-M   'P 1'
#
loop_
_entity.id
_entity.type
_entity.pdbx_description
1 polymer ?
#
loop_
_entity_poly.entity_id
_entity_poly.type
_entity_poly.pdbx_seq_one_letter_code
_entity_poly.pdbx_strand_id
1 'polypeptide(L)'
;MSIESARNFPDSSERRQRVSAALRDRREAALLELPSVRRMAELLAERCREASWVRTAVATLDRFAALTGVNDLEGLLDEGRRDLTVAKTSLNHLAAALDGRAPEQVAALAFGAKVWWRANGVPVPWRPLTEQPHRAAPTRLRAPSGLPTLALIGSGLTANELTTVRVGDLGSLDERARVVADLLAEPLAVQYRDARDGREWVSFLTPAVREAALARIAHLGGLGLVDPATPLVNTDDVATAEARDAALIGAGNDLNVTLCRATGDFFRVWGMPGARFEERQRAAGASGSVLGAHTTAVAGTTTPSERRLQ
;
A
#
# COMPACT_ATOMS: atom_id res chain seq x y z
N MET A 1 25.00 23.68 -32.96
CA MET A 1 25.33 23.15 -31.63
C MET A 1 24.09 22.43 -31.15
N SER A 2 23.95 21.18 -31.59
CA SER A 2 22.79 20.32 -31.32
C SER A 2 23.30 19.11 -30.57
N ILE A 3 22.62 18.75 -29.49
CA ILE A 3 22.10 17.43 -29.16
C ILE A 3 21.13 17.68 -28.01
N GLU A 4 19.85 17.68 -28.35
CA GLU A 4 18.77 17.45 -27.40
C GLU A 4 19.10 16.16 -26.63
N SER A 5 19.21 16.25 -25.31
CA SER A 5 19.08 15.08 -24.46
C SER A 5 17.65 14.57 -24.62
N ALA A 6 17.48 13.65 -25.57
CA ALA A 6 16.29 12.82 -25.69
C ALA A 6 16.11 12.08 -24.35
N ARG A 7 15.26 12.65 -23.50
CA ARG A 7 14.76 11.99 -22.30
C ARG A 7 14.04 10.75 -22.80
N ASN A 8 14.58 9.57 -22.53
CA ASN A 8 13.95 8.28 -22.79
C ASN A 8 12.67 8.16 -21.94
N PHE A 9 11.59 8.77 -22.44
CA PHE A 9 10.25 8.50 -21.96
C PHE A 9 9.82 7.14 -22.53
N PRO A 10 9.27 6.22 -21.72
CA PRO A 10 8.78 4.95 -22.22
C PRO A 10 7.70 5.17 -23.27
N ASP A 11 7.76 4.41 -24.36
CA ASP A 11 6.75 4.46 -25.43
C ASP A 11 5.35 4.20 -24.83
N SER A 12 4.32 4.75 -25.45
CA SER A 12 2.91 4.52 -25.12
C SER A 12 2.54 3.03 -25.01
N SER A 13 3.21 2.16 -25.77
CA SER A 13 3.03 0.71 -25.71
C SER A 13 3.63 0.11 -24.42
N GLU A 14 4.86 0.52 -24.08
CA GLU A 14 5.57 0.11 -22.88
C GLU A 14 4.87 0.56 -21.59
N ARG A 15 4.36 1.81 -21.57
CA ARG A 15 3.56 2.32 -20.43
C ARG A 15 2.32 1.47 -20.19
N ARG A 16 1.58 1.17 -21.25
CA ARG A 16 0.39 0.29 -21.18
C ARG A 16 0.75 -1.10 -20.69
N GLN A 17 1.85 -1.67 -21.17
CA GLN A 17 2.31 -3.00 -20.73
C GLN A 17 2.68 -3.00 -19.24
N ARG A 18 3.36 -1.96 -18.75
CA ARG A 18 3.70 -1.82 -17.32
C ARG A 18 2.46 -1.70 -16.45
N VAL A 19 1.45 -0.94 -16.88
CA VAL A 19 0.15 -0.84 -16.18
C VAL A 19 -0.57 -2.18 -16.14
N SER A 20 -0.70 -2.87 -17.28
CA SER A 20 -1.35 -4.18 -17.34
C SER A 20 -0.61 -5.22 -16.50
N ALA A 21 0.72 -5.19 -16.48
CA ALA A 21 1.52 -6.06 -15.63
C ALA A 21 1.31 -5.76 -14.13
N ALA A 22 1.19 -4.48 -13.76
CA ALA A 22 0.96 -4.07 -12.37
C ALA A 22 -0.39 -4.58 -11.81
N LEU A 23 -1.42 -4.69 -12.66
CA LEU A 23 -2.77 -5.09 -12.27
C LEU A 23 -3.15 -6.51 -12.69
N ARG A 24 -2.17 -7.33 -13.09
CA ARG A 24 -2.41 -8.72 -13.50
C ARG A 24 -3.15 -9.50 -12.41
N ASP A 25 -4.17 -10.26 -12.82
CA ASP A 25 -5.02 -11.09 -11.96
C ASP A 25 -5.79 -10.34 -10.86
N ARG A 26 -5.93 -9.01 -11.02
CA ARG A 26 -6.71 -8.17 -10.10
C ARG A 26 -8.04 -7.76 -10.71
N ARG A 27 -9.10 -7.79 -9.90
CA ARG A 27 -10.42 -7.28 -10.31
C ARG A 27 -10.39 -5.81 -10.75
N GLU A 28 -9.50 -5.03 -10.12
CA GLU A 28 -9.38 -3.59 -10.37
C GLU A 28 -8.82 -3.27 -11.77
N ALA A 29 -8.28 -4.27 -12.49
CA ALA A 29 -7.88 -4.10 -13.88
C ALA A 29 -9.04 -3.63 -14.78
N ALA A 30 -10.28 -3.99 -14.45
CA ALA A 30 -11.46 -3.55 -15.19
C ALA A 30 -11.64 -2.02 -15.20
N LEU A 31 -11.15 -1.31 -14.17
CA LEU A 31 -11.22 0.15 -14.12
C LEU A 31 -10.33 0.82 -15.17
N LEU A 32 -9.37 0.12 -15.77
CA LEU A 32 -8.54 0.67 -16.84
C LEU A 32 -9.33 0.95 -18.13
N GLU A 33 -10.52 0.39 -18.29
CA GLU A 33 -11.42 0.73 -19.40
C GLU A 33 -11.88 2.19 -19.34
N LEU A 34 -11.83 2.82 -18.15
CA LEU A 34 -12.10 4.24 -17.97
C LEU A 34 -10.86 5.08 -18.36
N PRO A 35 -10.97 6.00 -19.34
CA PRO A 35 -9.83 6.79 -19.81
C PRO A 35 -9.12 7.58 -18.71
N SER A 36 -9.86 8.13 -17.75
CA SER A 36 -9.29 8.91 -16.64
C SER A 36 -8.45 8.06 -15.67
N VAL A 37 -8.87 6.82 -15.43
CA VAL A 37 -8.15 5.86 -14.58
C VAL A 37 -6.90 5.36 -15.30
N ARG A 38 -7.02 5.04 -16.59
CA ARG A 38 -5.88 4.65 -17.43
C ARG A 38 -4.82 5.75 -17.46
N ARG A 39 -5.22 7.01 -17.65
CA ARG A 39 -4.29 8.15 -17.63
C ARG A 39 -3.54 8.25 -16.30
N MET A 40 -4.24 8.13 -15.17
CA MET A 40 -3.60 8.10 -13.85
C MET A 40 -2.59 6.95 -13.73
N ALA A 41 -2.99 5.73 -14.11
CA ALA A 41 -2.15 4.55 -14.01
C ALA A 41 -0.90 4.65 -14.90
N GLU A 42 -1.03 5.16 -16.13
CA GLU A 42 0.08 5.38 -17.05
C GLU A 42 1.06 6.45 -16.54
N LEU A 43 0.55 7.55 -15.98
CA LEU A 43 1.39 8.58 -15.34
C LEU A 43 2.17 7.99 -14.16
N LEU A 44 1.53 7.20 -13.30
CA LEU A 44 2.20 6.53 -12.20
C LEU A 44 3.22 5.49 -12.68
N ALA A 45 2.89 4.70 -13.70
CA ALA A 45 3.84 3.74 -14.28
C ALA A 45 5.05 4.46 -14.90
N GLU A 46 4.86 5.62 -15.51
CA GLU A 46 5.94 6.42 -16.08
C GLU A 46 6.83 7.04 -15.00
N ARG A 47 6.23 7.65 -13.97
CA ARG A 47 6.93 8.46 -12.97
C ARG A 47 7.41 7.67 -11.77
N CYS A 48 6.78 6.55 -11.44
CA CYS A 48 7.15 5.73 -10.30
C CYS A 48 8.00 4.52 -10.73
N ARG A 49 8.99 4.19 -9.89
CA ARG A 49 9.77 2.94 -10.05
C ARG A 49 8.91 1.72 -9.75
N GLU A 50 8.22 1.75 -8.61
CA GLU A 50 7.48 0.60 -8.08
C GLU A 50 6.08 0.48 -8.66
N ALA A 51 5.75 -0.71 -9.19
CA ALA A 51 4.41 -1.03 -9.69
C ALA A 51 3.34 -1.08 -8.58
N SER A 52 3.74 -1.11 -7.30
CA SER A 52 2.82 -1.02 -6.16
C SER A 52 2.02 0.29 -6.17
N TRP A 53 2.57 1.39 -6.66
CA TRP A 53 1.85 2.67 -6.69
C TRP A 53 0.64 2.66 -7.62
N VAL A 54 0.76 2.01 -8.79
CA VAL A 54 -0.38 1.78 -9.69
C VAL A 54 -1.44 0.91 -8.98
N ARG A 55 -1.01 -0.20 -8.35
CA ARG A 55 -1.91 -1.09 -7.61
C ARG A 55 -2.67 -0.36 -6.51
N THR A 56 -1.96 0.41 -5.69
CA THR A 56 -2.53 1.16 -4.57
C THR A 56 -3.47 2.26 -5.07
N ALA A 57 -3.08 3.03 -6.08
CA ALA A 57 -3.91 4.11 -6.62
C ALA A 57 -5.24 3.58 -7.17
N VAL A 58 -5.19 2.55 -8.02
CA VAL A 58 -6.39 2.01 -8.64
C VAL A 58 -7.28 1.31 -7.60
N ALA A 59 -6.70 0.53 -6.68
CA ALA A 59 -7.48 -0.12 -5.62
C ALA A 59 -8.14 0.85 -4.64
N THR A 60 -7.46 1.95 -4.31
CA THR A 60 -8.05 2.97 -3.42
C THR A 60 -9.04 3.87 -4.15
N LEU A 61 -8.91 4.05 -5.47
CA LEU A 61 -9.95 4.69 -6.29
C LEU A 61 -11.21 3.83 -6.43
N ASP A 62 -11.06 2.51 -6.64
CA ASP A 62 -12.17 1.54 -6.59
C ASP A 62 -12.91 1.64 -5.25
N ARG A 63 -12.14 1.68 -4.15
CA ARG A 63 -12.69 1.78 -2.81
C ARG A 63 -13.38 3.12 -2.56
N PHE A 64 -12.84 4.22 -3.08
CA PHE A 64 -13.47 5.53 -3.05
C PHE A 64 -14.85 5.47 -3.71
N ALA A 65 -14.94 5.00 -4.96
CA ALA A 65 -16.18 4.89 -5.70
C ALA A 65 -17.25 4.09 -4.91
N ALA A 66 -16.85 2.93 -4.36
CA ALA A 66 -17.72 2.08 -3.56
C ALA A 66 -18.19 2.73 -2.24
N LEU A 67 -17.33 3.51 -1.56
CA LEU A 67 -17.65 4.14 -0.28
C LEU A 67 -18.47 5.42 -0.42
N THR A 68 -18.30 6.16 -1.52
CA THR A 68 -19.03 7.40 -1.78
C THR A 68 -20.27 7.19 -2.65
N GLY A 69 -20.54 5.95 -3.08
CA GLY A 69 -21.67 5.62 -3.96
C GLY A 69 -21.54 6.18 -5.37
N VAL A 70 -20.32 6.50 -5.82
CA VAL A 70 -20.06 7.02 -7.16
C VAL A 70 -20.01 5.85 -8.14
N ASN A 71 -21.02 5.78 -9.03
CA ASN A 71 -21.11 4.72 -10.04
C ASN A 71 -20.55 5.14 -11.41
N ASP A 72 -20.30 6.44 -11.61
CA ASP A 72 -19.73 7.00 -12.83
C ASP A 72 -18.57 7.95 -12.50
N LEU A 73 -17.35 7.44 -12.60
CA LEU A 73 -16.13 8.23 -12.37
C LEU A 73 -15.87 9.25 -13.48
N GLU A 74 -16.20 8.95 -14.73
CA GLU A 74 -15.97 9.89 -15.85
C GLU A 74 -16.95 11.07 -15.76
N GLY A 75 -18.22 10.79 -15.45
CA GLY A 75 -19.22 11.83 -15.17
C GLY A 75 -18.82 12.71 -14.00
N LEU A 76 -18.37 12.12 -12.88
CA LEU A 76 -17.86 12.88 -11.73
C LEU A 76 -16.66 13.75 -12.13
N LEU A 77 -15.73 13.23 -12.93
CA LEU A 77 -14.58 14.00 -13.39
C LEU A 77 -14.98 15.19 -14.25
N ASP A 78 -15.92 14.99 -15.16
CA ASP A 78 -16.43 16.05 -16.02
C ASP A 78 -17.16 17.13 -15.23
N GLU A 79 -17.91 16.75 -14.18
CA GLU A 79 -18.44 17.72 -13.21
C GLU A 79 -17.33 18.49 -12.50
N GLY A 80 -16.30 17.81 -11.99
CA GLY A 80 -15.18 18.44 -11.31
C GLY A 80 -14.32 19.36 -12.20
N ARG A 81 -14.31 19.16 -13.52
CA ARG A 81 -13.70 20.08 -14.48
C ARG A 81 -14.51 21.37 -14.66
N ARG A 82 -15.83 21.31 -14.48
CA ARG A 82 -16.74 22.47 -14.57
C ARG A 82 -16.82 23.21 -13.24
N ASP A 83 -16.80 22.48 -12.13
CA ASP A 83 -16.86 23.01 -10.77
C ASP A 83 -15.83 22.34 -9.87
N LEU A 84 -14.79 23.10 -9.52
CA LEU A 84 -13.68 22.62 -8.68
C LEU A 84 -14.11 22.24 -7.25
N THR A 85 -15.28 22.69 -6.80
CA THR A 85 -15.79 22.33 -5.47
C THR A 85 -16.23 20.86 -5.40
N VAL A 86 -16.64 20.26 -6.52
CA VAL A 86 -17.06 18.85 -6.62
C VAL A 86 -15.97 17.92 -6.12
N ALA A 87 -14.72 18.17 -6.51
CA ALA A 87 -13.60 17.34 -6.11
C ALA A 87 -13.39 17.38 -4.59
N LYS A 88 -13.43 18.57 -3.98
CA LYS A 88 -13.38 18.73 -2.52
C LYS A 88 -14.57 18.07 -1.82
N THR A 89 -15.78 18.26 -2.32
CA THR A 89 -17.00 17.66 -1.76
C THR A 89 -16.95 16.14 -1.80
N SER A 90 -16.49 15.55 -2.90
CA SER A 90 -16.35 14.10 -3.03
C SER A 90 -15.34 13.51 -2.03
N LEU A 91 -14.22 14.21 -1.78
CA LEU A 91 -13.24 13.82 -0.77
C LEU A 91 -13.81 13.97 0.65
N ASN A 92 -14.65 14.99 0.91
CA ASN A 92 -15.35 15.12 2.18
C ASN A 92 -16.37 13.99 2.39
N HIS A 93 -17.06 13.54 1.35
CA HIS A 93 -17.94 12.36 1.43
C HIS A 93 -17.15 11.10 1.77
N LEU A 94 -15.96 10.92 1.18
CA LEU A 94 -15.06 9.84 1.56
C LEU A 94 -14.67 9.92 3.04
N ALA A 95 -14.31 11.13 3.51
CA ALA A 95 -13.97 11.34 4.92
C ALA A 95 -15.13 10.98 5.86
N ALA A 96 -16.35 11.40 5.52
CA ALA A 96 -17.56 11.06 6.26
C ALA A 96 -17.85 9.56 6.26
N ALA A 97 -17.67 8.88 5.13
CA ALA A 97 -17.84 7.42 5.03
C ALA A 97 -16.78 6.62 5.82
N LEU A 98 -15.68 7.28 6.18
CA LEU A 98 -14.57 6.72 6.98
C LEU A 98 -14.56 7.25 8.41
N ASP A 99 -15.67 7.80 8.90
CA ASP A 99 -15.77 8.26 10.28
C ASP A 99 -15.40 7.15 11.29
N GLY A 100 -14.68 7.54 12.34
CA GLY A 100 -14.12 6.61 13.33
C GLY A 100 -12.91 5.78 12.87
N ARG A 101 -12.41 5.95 11.63
CA ARG A 101 -11.15 5.33 11.18
C ARG A 101 -9.93 6.14 11.62
N ALA A 102 -8.80 5.45 11.77
CA ALA A 102 -7.56 6.12 12.12
C ALA A 102 -7.11 7.04 10.96
N PRO A 103 -6.51 8.21 11.23
CA PRO A 103 -6.11 9.16 10.19
C PRO A 103 -5.23 8.54 9.10
N GLU A 104 -4.35 7.60 9.46
CA GLU A 104 -3.45 6.91 8.54
C GLU A 104 -4.22 6.00 7.56
N GLN A 105 -5.32 5.40 8.03
CA GLN A 105 -6.22 4.62 7.18
C GLN A 105 -6.98 5.52 6.21
N VAL A 106 -7.44 6.69 6.67
CA VAL A 106 -8.10 7.68 5.82
C VAL A 106 -7.13 8.20 4.75
N ALA A 107 -5.90 8.56 5.14
CA ALA A 107 -4.86 9.01 4.23
C ALA A 107 -4.53 7.96 3.17
N ALA A 108 -4.38 6.70 3.58
CA ALA A 108 -4.13 5.59 2.66
C ALA A 108 -5.29 5.39 1.67
N LEU A 109 -6.54 5.43 2.14
CA LEU A 109 -7.71 5.24 1.28
C LEU A 109 -8.01 6.45 0.38
N ALA A 110 -7.62 7.65 0.77
CA ALA A 110 -7.77 8.86 -0.05
C ALA A 110 -6.75 8.96 -1.18
N PHE A 111 -5.68 8.15 -1.14
CA PHE A 111 -4.55 8.21 -2.06
C PHE A 111 -4.98 8.21 -3.54
N GLY A 112 -5.71 7.18 -3.97
CA GLY A 112 -6.14 7.01 -5.36
C GLY A 112 -7.01 8.15 -5.86
N ALA A 113 -7.99 8.58 -5.06
CA ALA A 113 -8.88 9.69 -5.43
C ALA A 113 -8.13 11.01 -5.61
N LYS A 114 -7.21 11.35 -4.71
CA LYS A 114 -6.41 12.59 -4.80
C LYS A 114 -5.51 12.59 -6.03
N VAL A 115 -4.83 11.47 -6.28
CA VAL A 115 -3.95 11.33 -7.46
C VAL A 115 -4.77 11.33 -8.74
N TRP A 116 -5.93 10.66 -8.77
CA TRP A 116 -6.82 10.60 -9.93
C TRP A 116 -7.33 11.97 -10.36
N TRP A 117 -7.88 12.75 -9.42
CA TRP A 117 -8.32 14.12 -9.69
C TRP A 117 -7.18 14.96 -10.28
N ARG A 118 -6.02 14.91 -9.63
CA ARG A 118 -4.87 15.72 -10.02
C ARG A 118 -4.31 15.33 -11.38
N ALA A 119 -4.13 14.02 -11.62
CA ALA A 119 -3.68 13.46 -12.88
C ALA A 119 -4.61 13.86 -14.05
N ASN A 120 -5.88 14.12 -13.77
CA ASN A 120 -6.88 14.49 -14.76
C ASN A 120 -7.13 16.01 -14.86
N GLY A 121 -6.27 16.83 -14.27
CA GLY A 121 -6.28 18.29 -14.41
C GLY A 121 -7.18 19.01 -13.40
N VAL A 122 -7.80 18.30 -12.46
CA VAL A 122 -8.66 18.91 -11.44
C VAL A 122 -7.84 19.13 -10.16
N PRO A 123 -7.62 20.38 -9.72
CA PRO A 123 -6.94 20.64 -8.46
C PRO A 123 -7.78 20.14 -7.28
N VAL A 124 -7.12 19.47 -6.35
CA VAL A 124 -7.69 19.05 -5.06
C VAL A 124 -6.81 19.52 -3.92
N PRO A 125 -7.34 19.76 -2.72
CA PRO A 125 -6.51 19.99 -1.55
C PRO A 125 -5.69 18.75 -1.23
N TRP A 126 -4.36 18.86 -1.32
CA TRP A 126 -3.43 17.83 -0.82
C TRP A 126 -3.27 17.99 0.69
N ARG A 127 -4.37 17.93 1.44
CA ARG A 127 -4.37 18.08 2.89
C ARG A 127 -4.95 16.83 3.55
N PRO A 128 -4.58 16.54 4.82
CA PRO A 128 -5.28 15.53 5.58
C PRO A 128 -6.79 15.76 5.54
N LEU A 129 -7.56 14.70 5.27
CA LEU A 129 -9.02 14.79 5.19
C LEU A 129 -9.67 14.80 6.58
N THR A 130 -8.96 14.27 7.57
CA THR A 130 -9.34 14.38 8.98
C THR A 130 -8.43 15.41 9.64
N GLU A 131 -8.99 16.19 10.55
CA GLU A 131 -8.17 17.04 11.41
C GLU A 131 -7.34 16.13 12.30
N GLN A 132 -6.05 15.99 11.98
CA GLN A 132 -5.10 15.49 12.94
C GLN A 132 -4.84 16.62 13.95
N PRO A 133 -5.12 16.45 15.25
CA PRO A 133 -4.29 17.16 16.22
C PRO A 133 -2.87 16.71 15.90
N HIS A 134 -1.98 17.63 15.51
CA HIS A 134 -0.56 17.36 15.50
C HIS A 134 -0.22 16.87 16.91
N ARG A 135 -0.12 15.54 17.10
CA ARG A 135 0.56 15.01 18.26
C ARG A 135 2.00 15.44 18.05
N ALA A 136 2.35 16.59 18.63
CA ALA A 136 3.74 16.88 18.91
C ALA A 136 4.32 15.59 19.46
N ALA A 137 5.32 15.05 18.76
CA ALA A 137 6.04 13.87 19.22
C ALA A 137 6.26 14.05 20.73
N PRO A 138 5.89 13.07 21.58
CA PRO A 138 5.98 13.25 23.01
C PRO A 138 7.37 13.80 23.32
N THR A 139 7.42 15.00 23.88
CA THR A 139 8.64 15.79 24.13
C THR A 139 9.66 15.05 25.02
N ARG A 140 9.29 13.86 25.51
CA ARG A 140 10.01 13.04 26.47
C ARG A 140 10.64 11.77 25.91
N LEU A 141 10.52 11.52 24.61
CA LEU A 141 11.45 10.63 23.93
C LEU A 141 12.07 11.46 22.82
N ARG A 142 13.32 11.91 23.01
CA ARG A 142 14.20 12.11 21.86
C ARG A 142 14.15 10.78 21.12
N ALA A 143 13.33 10.70 20.07
CA ALA A 143 13.41 9.61 19.13
C ALA A 143 14.90 9.53 18.79
N PRO A 144 15.60 8.40 19.02
CA PRO A 144 17.00 8.30 18.65
C PRO A 144 17.12 8.83 17.21
N SER A 145 18.09 9.70 16.96
CA SER A 145 18.19 10.54 15.74
C SER A 145 17.97 9.77 14.43
N GLY A 146 18.22 8.46 14.42
CA GLY A 146 17.98 7.57 13.28
C GLY A 146 16.57 7.03 13.08
N LEU A 147 15.57 7.20 13.97
CA LEU A 147 14.20 6.69 13.73
C LEU A 147 13.51 7.35 12.53
N PRO A 148 13.59 8.69 12.34
CA PRO A 148 13.07 9.31 11.14
C PRO A 148 13.76 8.80 9.87
N THR A 149 15.08 8.62 9.93
CA THR A 149 15.89 8.10 8.82
C THR A 149 15.56 6.64 8.50
N LEU A 150 15.35 5.79 9.52
CA LEU A 150 14.90 4.40 9.36
C LEU A 150 13.50 4.33 8.74
N ALA A 151 12.57 5.18 9.19
CA ALA A 151 11.24 5.27 8.58
C ALA A 151 11.33 5.67 7.11
N LEU A 152 12.21 6.62 6.77
CA LEU A 152 12.46 7.03 5.39
C LEU A 152 13.06 5.90 4.53
N ILE A 153 13.99 5.09 5.06
CA ILE A 153 14.49 3.89 4.36
C ILE A 153 13.35 2.90 4.11
N GLY A 154 12.50 2.68 5.11
CA GLY A 154 11.32 1.81 5.00
C GLY A 154 10.27 2.24 3.95
N SER A 155 10.40 3.42 3.35
CA SER A 155 9.52 3.88 2.25
C SER A 155 9.88 3.33 0.87
N GLY A 156 10.93 2.50 0.79
CA GLY A 156 11.42 1.94 -0.49
C GLY A 156 12.40 2.85 -1.22
N LEU A 157 12.89 3.90 -0.56
CA LEU A 157 14.05 4.68 -0.99
C LEU A 157 15.32 3.98 -0.50
N THR A 158 16.30 3.82 -1.38
CA THR A 158 17.61 3.32 -0.95
C THR A 158 18.34 4.41 -0.16
N ALA A 159 19.31 4.02 0.68
CA ALA A 159 20.13 4.97 1.42
C ALA A 159 20.80 6.01 0.52
N ASN A 160 21.36 5.57 -0.62
CA ASN A 160 21.97 6.49 -1.58
C ASN A 160 20.94 7.52 -2.10
N GLU A 161 19.71 7.08 -2.36
CA GLU A 161 18.63 7.97 -2.80
C GLU A 161 18.28 8.98 -1.70
N LEU A 162 18.19 8.53 -0.45
CA LEU A 162 17.88 9.42 0.67
C LEU A 162 18.91 10.53 0.86
N THR A 163 20.20 10.25 0.66
CA THR A 163 21.25 11.27 0.81
C THR A 163 21.20 12.36 -0.26
N THR A 164 20.54 12.11 -1.39
CA THR A 164 20.37 13.10 -2.47
C THR A 164 19.08 13.90 -2.33
N VAL A 165 18.09 13.42 -1.57
CA VAL A 165 16.81 14.13 -1.34
C VAL A 165 17.03 15.42 -0.56
N ARG A 166 16.44 16.50 -1.08
CA ARG A 166 16.36 17.82 -0.47
C ARG A 166 14.94 18.13 -0.01
N VAL A 167 14.80 19.12 0.86
CA VAL A 167 13.47 19.56 1.33
C VAL A 167 12.59 20.03 0.17
N GLY A 168 13.17 20.65 -0.86
CA GLY A 168 12.46 21.08 -2.06
C GLY A 168 11.95 19.94 -2.95
N ASP A 169 12.44 18.71 -2.75
CA ASP A 169 12.00 17.53 -3.50
C ASP A 169 10.72 16.91 -2.92
N LEU A 170 10.18 17.49 -1.84
CA LEU A 170 8.99 17.04 -1.15
C LEU A 170 7.78 17.90 -1.50
N GLY A 171 6.65 17.28 -1.79
CA GLY A 171 5.45 18.05 -2.08
C GLY A 171 4.22 17.29 -2.52
N SER A 172 3.33 18.03 -3.17
CA SER A 172 2.17 17.50 -3.88
C SER A 172 2.55 17.18 -5.33
N LEU A 173 1.65 16.52 -6.08
CA LEU A 173 1.86 16.34 -7.51
C LEU A 173 1.14 17.40 -8.35
N ASP A 174 1.72 17.74 -9.50
CA ASP A 174 1.02 18.38 -10.60
C ASP A 174 0.27 17.37 -11.50
N GLU A 175 -0.40 17.87 -12.54
CA GLU A 175 -1.14 17.05 -13.50
C GLU A 175 -0.28 16.09 -14.34
N ARG A 176 1.05 16.27 -14.31
CA ARG A 176 2.05 15.45 -15.00
C ARG A 176 2.84 14.59 -14.01
N ALA A 177 2.37 14.48 -12.77
CA ALA A 177 3.05 13.77 -11.69
C ALA A 177 4.51 14.25 -11.48
N ARG A 178 4.71 15.57 -11.55
CA ARG A 178 5.91 16.26 -11.04
C ARG A 178 5.64 16.79 -9.65
N VAL A 179 6.67 16.83 -8.81
CA VAL A 179 6.52 17.35 -7.46
C VAL A 179 6.46 18.88 -7.48
N VAL A 180 5.47 19.42 -6.77
CA VAL A 180 5.31 20.85 -6.49
C VAL A 180 5.47 21.03 -5.00
N ALA A 181 6.42 21.89 -4.60
CA ALA A 181 6.78 22.11 -3.21
C ALA A 181 5.55 22.42 -2.34
N ASP A 182 5.25 21.51 -1.42
CA ASP A 182 4.12 21.59 -0.50
C ASP A 182 4.34 20.60 0.63
N LEU A 183 5.08 21.01 1.66
CA LEU A 183 5.47 20.12 2.75
C LEU A 183 4.27 19.59 3.55
N LEU A 184 3.14 20.30 3.50
CA LEU A 184 1.90 19.88 4.14
C LEU A 184 1.08 18.93 3.28
N ALA A 185 1.56 18.57 2.08
CA ALA A 185 0.89 17.65 1.18
C ALA A 185 0.60 16.29 1.84
N GLU A 186 -0.62 15.77 1.66
CA GLU A 186 -0.95 14.37 1.95
C GLU A 186 -1.71 13.76 0.76
N PRO A 187 -1.19 12.69 0.12
CA PRO A 187 0.09 12.03 0.39
C PRO A 187 1.29 12.95 0.11
N LEU A 188 2.40 12.77 0.82
CA LEU A 188 3.63 13.53 0.55
C LEU A 188 4.45 12.79 -0.50
N ALA A 189 4.56 13.38 -1.69
CA ALA A 189 5.39 12.85 -2.76
C ALA A 189 6.85 13.26 -2.55
N VAL A 190 7.78 12.40 -2.97
CA VAL A 190 9.22 12.65 -2.97
C VAL A 190 9.74 12.44 -4.38
N GLN A 191 10.42 13.44 -4.91
CA GLN A 191 11.18 13.30 -6.14
C GLN A 191 12.59 12.81 -5.83
N TYR A 192 13.02 11.79 -6.54
CA TYR A 192 14.38 11.27 -6.51
C TYR A 192 15.00 11.41 -7.89
N ARG A 193 16.28 11.73 -7.92
CA ARG A 193 17.11 11.72 -9.12
C ARG A 193 18.29 10.78 -8.94
N ASP A 194 18.39 9.82 -9.85
CA ASP A 194 19.51 8.89 -9.88
C ASP A 194 20.80 9.63 -10.22
N ALA A 195 21.78 9.48 -9.34
CA ALA A 195 23.06 10.15 -9.47
C ALA A 195 23.88 9.64 -10.67
N ARG A 196 23.62 8.41 -11.14
CA ARG A 196 24.39 7.75 -12.21
C ARG A 196 23.89 8.12 -13.60
N ASP A 197 22.59 8.01 -13.82
CA ASP A 197 21.98 8.22 -15.15
C ASP A 197 21.09 9.47 -15.22
N GLY A 198 20.92 10.18 -14.11
CA GLY A 198 20.10 11.39 -14.04
C GLY A 198 18.60 11.12 -14.12
N ARG A 199 18.16 9.86 -14.09
CA ARG A 199 16.76 9.51 -14.23
C ARG A 199 15.98 9.93 -12.99
N GLU A 200 14.81 10.53 -13.24
CA GLU A 200 13.96 11.08 -12.18
C GLU A 200 12.72 10.24 -11.97
N TRP A 201 12.39 10.02 -10.71
CA TRP A 201 11.29 9.20 -10.29
C TRP A 201 10.59 9.81 -9.09
N VAL A 202 9.34 9.40 -8.89
CA VAL A 202 8.53 9.81 -7.76
C VAL A 202 8.22 8.58 -6.91
N SER A 203 8.26 8.77 -5.60
CA SER A 203 7.64 7.86 -4.62
C SER A 203 6.71 8.67 -3.71
N PHE A 204 5.94 7.98 -2.88
CA PHE A 204 5.11 8.61 -1.86
C PHE A 204 5.47 8.08 -0.49
N LEU A 205 5.49 8.98 0.49
CA LEU A 205 5.70 8.60 1.87
C LEU A 205 4.38 8.07 2.45
N THR A 206 4.45 6.93 3.13
CA THR A 206 3.34 6.46 3.96
C THR A 206 3.11 7.47 5.10
N PRO A 207 1.94 7.48 5.75
CA PRO A 207 1.63 8.44 6.82
C PRO A 207 2.71 8.53 7.91
N ALA A 208 3.17 7.39 8.42
CA ALA A 208 4.23 7.34 9.45
C ALA A 208 5.56 7.92 8.95
N VAL A 209 5.91 7.68 7.68
CA VAL A 209 7.15 8.20 7.10
C VAL A 209 7.05 9.69 6.79
N ARG A 210 5.87 10.14 6.37
CA ARG A 210 5.56 11.58 6.22
C ARG A 210 5.72 12.30 7.55
N GLU A 211 5.19 11.76 8.64
CA GLU A 211 5.36 12.35 9.97
C GLU A 211 6.83 12.42 10.41
N ALA A 212 7.60 11.37 10.14
CA ALA A 212 9.04 11.35 10.35
C ALA A 212 9.78 12.44 9.55
N ALA A 213 9.44 12.62 8.26
CA ALA A 213 9.99 13.67 7.42
C ALA A 213 9.66 15.06 7.95
N LEU A 214 8.41 15.29 8.37
CA LEU A 214 7.97 16.56 8.96
C LEU A 214 8.68 16.85 10.29
N ALA A 215 8.85 15.85 11.15
CA ALA A 215 9.61 16.00 12.40
C ALA A 215 11.08 16.37 12.12
N ARG A 216 11.68 15.79 11.08
CA ARG A 216 13.04 16.14 10.65
C ARG A 216 13.11 17.58 10.14
N ILE A 217 12.18 18.02 9.29
CA ILE A 217 12.13 19.40 8.79
C ILE A 217 11.93 20.40 9.94
N ALA A 218 11.08 20.06 10.92
CA ALA A 218 10.92 20.87 12.12
C ALA A 218 12.24 21.04 12.89
N HIS A 219 13.08 20.00 12.93
CA HIS A 219 14.40 20.06 13.55
C HIS A 219 15.42 20.89 12.74
N LEU A 220 15.27 20.96 11.41
CA LEU A 220 16.16 21.72 10.53
C LEU A 220 15.89 23.24 10.54
N GLY A 221 14.77 23.69 11.09
CA GLY A 221 14.41 25.12 11.14
C GLY A 221 12.92 25.42 11.03
N GLY A 222 12.08 24.44 10.70
CA GLY A 222 10.62 24.61 10.65
C GLY A 222 10.03 24.78 9.24
N LEU A 223 8.72 24.55 9.14
CA LEU A 223 7.98 24.64 7.87
C LEU A 223 8.02 26.08 7.33
N GLY A 224 8.56 26.25 6.12
CA GLY A 224 8.66 27.55 5.44
C GLY A 224 9.90 28.39 5.79
N LEU A 225 10.75 27.92 6.71
CA LEU A 225 12.01 28.58 7.06
C LEU A 225 13.25 27.82 6.58
N VAL A 226 13.10 26.52 6.29
CA VAL A 226 14.19 25.68 5.78
C VAL A 226 14.39 25.94 4.29
N ASP A 227 15.64 26.19 3.89
CA ASP A 227 16.04 26.34 2.49
C ASP A 227 15.67 25.06 1.70
N PRO A 228 14.95 25.15 0.57
CA PRO A 228 14.64 24.01 -0.29
C PRO A 228 15.86 23.17 -0.69
N ALA A 229 17.06 23.75 -0.77
CA ALA A 229 18.31 23.04 -1.07
C ALA A 229 18.90 22.25 0.12
N THR A 230 18.30 22.38 1.31
CA THR A 230 18.76 21.68 2.52
C THR A 230 18.57 20.16 2.37
N PRO A 231 19.60 19.34 2.62
CA PRO A 231 19.46 17.89 2.67
C PRO A 231 18.43 17.45 3.72
N LEU A 232 17.54 16.52 3.33
CA LEU A 232 16.51 16.02 4.25
C LEU A 232 17.15 15.23 5.40
N VAL A 233 18.14 14.38 5.09
CA VAL A 233 18.86 13.53 6.03
C VAL A 233 20.36 13.82 6.00
N ASN A 234 21.04 13.56 7.12
CA ASN A 234 22.50 13.58 7.18
C ASN A 234 23.06 12.21 6.75
N THR A 235 24.16 12.18 6.01
CA THR A 235 24.83 10.94 5.57
C THR A 235 25.21 10.03 6.73
N ASP A 236 25.65 10.60 7.85
CA ASP A 236 26.04 9.82 9.04
C ASP A 236 24.83 9.13 9.70
N ASP A 237 23.67 9.80 9.67
CA ASP A 237 22.41 9.24 10.17
C ASP A 237 21.92 8.11 9.26
N VAL A 238 22.18 8.20 7.95
CA VAL A 238 21.81 7.17 6.96
C VAL A 238 22.63 5.89 7.14
N ALA A 239 23.96 6.00 7.26
CA ALA A 239 24.82 4.82 7.48
C ALA A 239 24.46 4.10 8.79
N THR A 240 24.17 4.87 9.85
CA THR A 240 23.72 4.32 11.13
C THR A 240 22.35 3.64 11.00
N ALA A 241 21.43 4.21 10.23
CA ALA A 241 20.12 3.63 9.97
C ALA A 241 20.22 2.35 9.13
N GLU A 242 21.05 2.29 8.09
CA GLU A 242 21.29 1.07 7.31
C GLU A 242 21.83 -0.08 8.17
N ALA A 243 22.83 0.20 9.01
CA ALA A 243 23.39 -0.81 9.90
C ALA A 243 22.33 -1.36 10.87
N ARG A 244 21.41 -0.49 11.33
CA ARG A 244 20.29 -0.89 12.19
C ARG A 244 19.21 -1.66 11.44
N ASP A 245 18.86 -1.25 10.22
CA ASP A 245 17.90 -1.96 9.38
C ASP A 245 18.38 -3.38 9.06
N ALA A 246 19.66 -3.52 8.66
CA ALA A 246 20.29 -4.82 8.45
C ALA A 246 20.27 -5.69 9.72
N ALA A 247 20.53 -5.10 10.89
CA ALA A 247 20.46 -5.81 12.17
C ALA A 247 19.02 -6.24 12.52
N LEU A 248 18.01 -5.42 12.23
CA LEU A 248 16.60 -5.74 12.47
C LEU A 248 16.13 -6.86 11.53
N ILE A 249 16.48 -6.79 10.25
CA ILE A 249 16.19 -7.85 9.28
C ILE A 249 16.88 -9.16 9.71
N GLY A 250 18.14 -9.07 10.14
CA GLY A 250 18.89 -10.20 10.70
C GLY A 250 18.17 -10.84 11.89
N ALA A 251 17.82 -10.04 12.90
CA ALA A 251 17.10 -10.51 14.09
C ALA A 251 15.73 -11.11 13.76
N GLY A 252 14.99 -10.53 12.80
CA GLY A 252 13.72 -11.07 12.33
C GLY A 252 13.87 -12.41 11.61
N ASN A 253 14.89 -12.55 10.77
CA ASN A 253 15.22 -13.82 10.12
C ASN A 253 15.63 -14.89 11.13
N ASP A 254 16.46 -14.53 12.12
CA ASP A 254 16.88 -15.45 13.19
C ASP A 254 15.69 -15.91 14.03
N LEU A 255 14.76 -14.99 14.34
CA LEU A 255 13.51 -15.33 15.02
C LEU A 255 12.66 -16.29 14.18
N ASN A 256 12.47 -16.01 12.88
CA ASN A 256 11.74 -16.88 11.97
C ASN A 256 12.37 -18.28 11.89
N VAL A 257 13.70 -18.36 11.74
CA VAL A 257 14.43 -19.65 11.72
C VAL A 257 14.25 -20.38 13.05
N THR A 258 14.35 -19.68 14.17
CA THR A 258 14.18 -20.25 15.52
C THR A 258 12.76 -20.77 15.71
N LEU A 259 11.73 -20.01 15.31
CA LEU A 259 10.33 -20.43 15.36
C LEU A 259 10.08 -21.65 14.47
N CYS A 260 10.62 -21.66 13.24
CA CYS A 260 10.52 -22.81 12.35
C CYS A 260 11.16 -24.07 12.95
N ARG A 261 12.35 -23.95 13.55
CA ARG A 261 13.03 -25.06 14.24
C ARG A 261 12.24 -25.56 15.44
N ALA A 262 11.82 -24.65 16.33
CA ALA A 262 11.03 -25.01 17.50
C ALA A 262 9.69 -25.68 17.12
N THR A 263 9.05 -25.20 16.06
CA THR A 263 7.82 -25.81 15.52
C THR A 263 8.08 -27.20 14.94
N GLY A 264 9.18 -27.36 14.20
CA GLY A 264 9.62 -28.66 13.69
C GLY A 264 9.94 -29.66 14.80
N ASP A 265 10.66 -29.23 15.84
CA ASP A 265 10.97 -30.06 17.00
C ASP A 265 9.72 -30.43 17.79
N PHE A 266 8.77 -29.50 17.94
CA PHE A 266 7.47 -29.79 18.53
C PHE A 266 6.77 -30.91 17.76
N PHE A 267 6.66 -30.84 16.43
CA PHE A 267 6.03 -31.90 15.63
C PHE A 267 6.83 -33.21 15.63
N ARG A 268 8.16 -33.16 15.75
CA ARG A 268 8.99 -34.36 15.87
C ARG A 268 8.76 -35.11 17.18
N VAL A 269 8.56 -34.39 18.28
CA VAL A 269 8.31 -34.97 19.61
C VAL A 269 6.85 -35.40 19.77
N TRP A 270 5.92 -34.59 19.28
CA TRP A 270 4.48 -34.78 19.54
C TRP A 270 3.73 -35.48 18.41
N GLY A 271 4.35 -35.59 17.23
CA GLY A 271 3.73 -36.08 16.00
C GLY A 271 3.00 -34.94 15.26
N MET A 272 2.69 -35.17 13.98
CA MET A 272 1.86 -34.25 13.20
C MET A 272 0.48 -34.09 13.86
N PRO A 273 -0.15 -32.90 13.77
CA PRO A 273 -1.52 -32.71 14.22
C PRO A 273 -2.43 -33.78 13.59
N GLY A 274 -3.15 -34.54 14.41
CA GLY A 274 -4.02 -35.64 13.96
C GLY A 274 -3.39 -37.03 13.97
N ALA A 275 -2.06 -37.18 14.03
CA ALA A 275 -1.40 -38.50 13.99
C ALA A 275 -1.86 -39.43 15.12
N ARG A 276 -1.98 -38.91 16.35
CA ARG A 276 -2.48 -39.66 17.53
C ARG A 276 -3.99 -39.90 17.53
N PHE A 277 -4.73 -39.23 16.65
CA PHE A 277 -6.16 -39.44 16.45
C PHE A 277 -6.38 -40.57 15.43
N GLU A 278 -5.62 -40.57 14.35
CA GLU A 278 -5.61 -41.66 13.36
C GLU A 278 -5.12 -42.99 13.96
N GLU A 279 -4.07 -42.96 14.80
CA GLU A 279 -3.60 -44.13 15.52
C GLU A 279 -4.69 -44.72 16.44
N ARG A 280 -5.45 -43.85 17.12
CA ARG A 280 -6.59 -44.27 17.95
C ARG A 280 -7.76 -44.82 17.13
N GLN A 281 -8.06 -44.24 15.97
CA GLN A 281 -9.08 -44.77 15.06
C GLN A 281 -8.68 -46.13 14.47
N ARG A 282 -7.40 -46.31 14.10
CA ARG A 282 -6.87 -47.60 13.63
C ARG A 282 -6.92 -48.66 14.73
N ALA A 283 -6.57 -48.30 15.97
CA ALA A 283 -6.69 -49.19 17.13
C ALA A 283 -8.15 -49.56 17.43
N ALA A 284 -9.09 -48.61 17.35
CA ALA A 284 -10.51 -48.85 17.57
C ALA A 284 -11.18 -49.69 16.46
N GLY A 285 -10.76 -49.51 15.20
CA GLY A 285 -11.23 -50.31 14.07
C GLY A 285 -10.73 -51.76 14.10
N ALA A 286 -9.54 -52.01 14.66
CA ALA A 286 -9.00 -53.35 14.84
C ALA A 286 -9.70 -54.14 15.97
N SER A 287 -10.29 -53.47 16.96
CA SER A 287 -11.03 -54.11 18.07
C SER A 287 -12.50 -54.41 17.75
N GLY A 288 -13.04 -53.99 16.60
CA GLY A 288 -14.44 -54.17 16.23
C GLY A 288 -14.77 -55.45 15.42
N SER A 289 -13.79 -56.31 15.12
CA SER A 289 -13.97 -57.43 14.17
C SER A 289 -14.09 -58.82 14.81
N VAL A 290 -14.39 -58.95 16.11
CA VAL A 290 -14.59 -60.27 16.74
C VAL A 290 -15.77 -60.23 17.70
N LEU A 291 -16.95 -60.64 17.20
CA LEU A 291 -18.21 -61.07 17.86
C LEU A 291 -19.36 -60.53 17.01
N GLY A 292 -20.21 -61.28 16.33
CA GLY A 292 -20.51 -62.71 16.33
C GLY A 292 -21.91 -62.81 15.71
N ALA A 293 -22.04 -63.60 14.66
CA ALA A 293 -23.31 -63.86 14.01
C ALA A 293 -24.27 -64.60 14.95
N HIS A 294 -25.51 -64.12 15.09
CA HIS A 294 -26.67 -64.93 15.42
C HIS A 294 -27.95 -64.38 14.76
N THR A 295 -28.43 -65.18 13.80
CA THR A 295 -29.80 -65.41 13.28
C THR A 295 -30.89 -65.02 14.31
N THR A 296 -32.05 -64.42 13.97
CA THR A 296 -33.09 -64.91 13.05
C THR A 296 -34.16 -63.82 12.84
N ALA A 297 -34.70 -63.78 11.63
CA ALA A 297 -35.79 -62.93 11.19
C ALA A 297 -37.16 -63.31 11.78
N VAL A 298 -37.96 -62.31 12.19
CA VAL A 298 -39.43 -62.32 12.11
C VAL A 298 -39.89 -60.88 11.92
N ALA A 299 -40.42 -60.56 10.74
CA ALA A 299 -41.35 -59.43 10.55
C ALA A 299 -42.13 -59.66 9.25
N GLY A 300 -43.36 -60.12 9.39
CA GLY A 300 -44.36 -60.04 8.33
C GLY A 300 -44.93 -58.62 8.25
N THR A 301 -45.41 -58.30 7.03
CA THR A 301 -46.49 -57.35 6.71
C THR A 301 -46.29 -55.90 7.15
N THR A 302 -46.35 -54.86 6.32
CA THR A 302 -47.24 -54.63 5.17
C THR A 302 -46.78 -53.36 4.44
N THR A 303 -46.90 -53.38 3.11
CA THR A 303 -46.85 -52.24 2.17
C THR A 303 -47.97 -51.21 2.44
N PRO A 304 -47.81 -49.95 2.00
CA PRO A 304 -48.40 -49.53 0.71
C PRO A 304 -47.36 -48.86 -0.21
N SER A 305 -47.25 -49.35 -1.44
CA SER A 305 -47.78 -48.72 -2.68
C SER A 305 -47.04 -47.44 -3.06
N GLU A 306 -46.13 -47.50 -4.05
CA GLU A 306 -46.44 -47.22 -5.47
C GLU A 306 -46.90 -45.77 -5.69
N ARG A 307 -46.46 -45.01 -6.70
CA ARG A 307 -45.58 -45.19 -7.86
C ARG A 307 -45.39 -43.78 -8.43
N ARG A 308 -44.18 -43.52 -8.94
CA ARG A 308 -43.87 -42.94 -10.25
C ARG A 308 -44.95 -42.13 -11.01
N LEU A 309 -44.46 -40.98 -11.49
CA LEU A 309 -44.60 -40.42 -12.85
C LEU A 309 -46.00 -39.99 -13.30
N GLN A 310 -46.26 -38.68 -13.28
CA GLN A 310 -46.31 -37.81 -14.46
C GLN A 310 -46.48 -36.35 -14.01
#